data_AF-M5VDW0-F1
#
_entry.id   AF-M5VDW0-F1
#
_cell.length_a   1.000
_cell.length_b   1.000
_cell.length_c   1.000
_cell.angle_alpha   90.00
_cell.angle_beta   90.00
_cell.angle_gamma   90.00
#
_symmetry.space_group_name_H-M   'P 1'
#
loop_
_entity.id
_entity.type
_entity.pdbx_description
1 polymer ?
#
loop_
_entity_poly.entity_id
_entity_poly.type
_entity_poly.pdbx_seq_one_letter_code
_entity_poly.pdbx_strand_id
1 'polypeptide(L)'
;MKVTHSCLEFDSIDDLIDFTREFETGSMIRFLSPIEDNSGNVLVKEEVQVKESTLSRLKDIKGQYTPKFDVKLNKELLEQIQNILAVKIVNQLKDTDMKFLKFMYENAVYNYKGIIRNSLLSKKTVLTLLKVYKQNLNFFKYVSELGLLTLGIVMIPDTMKFRLLRRYAFTAGILMDVPRISVDRFAKLPFDDNIKVEVAHKCSDILQKLDLIGFTYGAISNHMPLGMMDDPEKLISIDKVGESESIDGTFLDDIVSNDGESDSEEGRSKEDAIPEKSYDLFQALLTDALKLARYIANVSYNASDKDYVMEELVYYIAYNTSKKYFDELLANPLVATFKEFEVNVKRLRKIAEVEMKCVYPPSAWAYPKPKSSQVLCKNKVWDCPNIVMGWDIHVITAQEAFGWVGTSLPIDNYPKCKLEEELDVIITEPEKPKKK
;
A
#
# COMPACT_ATOMS: atom_id res chain seq x y z
N MET A 1 -3.74 13.36 -20.40
CA MET A 1 -4.92 13.45 -19.50
C MET A 1 -4.63 14.44 -18.37
N LYS A 2 -5.45 15.49 -18.23
CA LYS A 2 -5.41 16.43 -17.10
C LYS A 2 -6.57 16.12 -16.14
N VAL A 3 -6.30 16.18 -14.84
CA VAL A 3 -7.32 15.98 -13.79
C VAL A 3 -7.63 17.34 -13.18
N THR A 4 -8.90 17.76 -13.27
CA THR A 4 -9.38 19.00 -12.63
C THR A 4 -10.50 18.69 -11.64
N HIS A 5 -10.95 19.70 -10.89
CA HIS A 5 -12.07 19.56 -9.98
C HIS A 5 -13.39 19.19 -10.69
N SER A 6 -13.59 19.68 -11.92
CA SER A 6 -14.85 19.61 -12.64
C SER A 6 -14.87 18.55 -13.75
N CYS A 7 -13.71 18.22 -14.33
CA CYS A 7 -13.61 17.25 -15.43
C CYS A 7 -12.27 16.49 -15.48
N LEU A 8 -12.24 15.47 -16.34
CA LEU A 8 -11.01 14.87 -16.84
C LEU A 8 -10.83 15.31 -18.30
N GLU A 9 -9.73 16.00 -18.59
CA GLU A 9 -9.45 16.53 -19.93
C GLU A 9 -8.52 15.57 -20.69
N PHE A 10 -8.87 15.28 -21.94
CA PHE A 10 -8.06 14.45 -22.84
C PHE A 10 -7.88 15.17 -24.18
N ASP A 11 -6.62 15.25 -24.63
CA ASP A 11 -6.25 15.82 -25.93
C ASP A 11 -6.16 14.75 -27.04
N SER A 12 -6.56 13.51 -26.72
CA SER A 12 -6.42 12.34 -27.59
C SER A 12 -7.55 11.34 -27.31
N ILE A 13 -8.16 10.83 -28.38
CA ILE A 13 -9.17 9.78 -28.29
C ILE A 13 -8.57 8.45 -27.84
N ASP A 14 -7.30 8.21 -28.17
CA ASP A 14 -6.58 7.01 -27.76
C ASP A 14 -6.38 6.99 -26.24
N ASP A 15 -5.96 8.12 -25.65
CA ASP A 15 -5.81 8.28 -24.20
C ASP A 15 -7.14 8.10 -23.46
N LEU A 16 -8.24 8.62 -24.02
CA LEU A 16 -9.58 8.45 -23.47
C LEU A 16 -10.01 6.98 -23.51
N ILE A 17 -9.79 6.29 -24.63
CA ILE A 17 -10.11 4.85 -24.75
C ILE A 17 -9.27 4.05 -23.76
N ASP A 18 -7.98 4.32 -23.63
CA ASP A 18 -7.11 3.61 -22.69
C ASP A 18 -7.54 3.84 -21.24
N PHE A 19 -7.94 5.07 -20.89
CA PHE A 19 -8.56 5.36 -19.60
C PHE A 19 -9.85 4.57 -19.38
N THR A 20 -10.76 4.51 -20.37
CA THR A 20 -12.02 3.78 -20.22
C THR A 20 -11.83 2.29 -20.01
N ARG A 21 -10.80 1.71 -20.65
CA ARG A 21 -10.43 0.31 -20.46
C ARG A 21 -9.79 0.06 -19.11
N GLU A 22 -8.82 0.91 -18.72
CA GLU A 22 -8.08 0.75 -17.49
C GLU A 22 -8.95 0.91 -16.24
N PHE A 23 -9.90 1.84 -16.28
CA PHE A 23 -10.80 2.12 -15.15
C PHE A 23 -12.17 1.45 -15.31
N GLU A 24 -12.40 0.70 -16.40
CA GLU A 24 -13.66 0.01 -16.69
C GLU A 24 -14.86 0.99 -16.68
N THR A 25 -14.70 2.17 -17.29
CA THR A 25 -15.68 3.28 -17.26
C THR A 25 -16.48 3.42 -18.55
N GLY A 26 -16.49 2.39 -19.41
CA GLY A 26 -17.01 2.46 -20.79
C GLY A 26 -18.45 2.98 -20.95
N SER A 27 -19.31 2.81 -19.94
CA SER A 27 -20.69 3.34 -19.92
C SER A 27 -20.87 4.56 -19.01
N MET A 28 -19.83 5.10 -18.40
CA MET A 28 -19.94 6.18 -17.40
C MET A 28 -19.50 7.54 -17.96
N ILE A 29 -18.96 7.55 -19.18
CA ILE A 29 -18.43 8.75 -19.84
C ILE A 29 -19.58 9.64 -20.32
N ARG A 30 -19.47 10.93 -19.98
CA ARG A 30 -20.31 12.02 -20.48
C ARG A 30 -19.39 13.20 -20.77
N PHE A 31 -19.53 13.85 -21.92
CA PHE A 31 -18.74 15.04 -22.23
C PHE A 31 -19.43 16.31 -21.73
N LEU A 32 -18.68 17.28 -21.21
CA LEU A 32 -19.18 18.60 -20.80
C LEU A 32 -19.55 19.49 -21.99
N SER A 33 -18.95 19.25 -23.14
CA SER A 33 -19.21 20.00 -24.37
C SER A 33 -19.51 19.02 -25.51
N PRO A 34 -20.29 19.45 -26.52
CA PRO A 34 -20.54 18.60 -27.68
C PRO A 34 -19.23 18.37 -28.45
N ILE A 35 -19.13 17.20 -29.08
CA ILE A 35 -18.06 16.92 -30.04
C ILE A 35 -18.61 17.19 -31.42
N GLU A 36 -18.03 18.16 -32.12
CA GLU A 36 -18.43 18.58 -33.45
C GLU A 36 -17.35 18.20 -34.47
N ASP A 37 -17.77 17.86 -35.69
CA ASP A 37 -16.84 17.75 -36.81
C ASP A 37 -16.35 19.14 -37.27
N ASN A 38 -15.34 19.17 -38.13
CA ASN A 38 -14.78 20.42 -38.67
C ASN A 38 -15.78 21.23 -39.53
N SER A 39 -16.97 20.68 -39.82
CA SER A 39 -18.07 21.34 -40.53
C SER A 39 -19.16 21.86 -39.59
N GLY A 40 -19.03 21.65 -38.27
CA GLY A 40 -20.00 22.05 -37.25
C GLY A 40 -21.14 21.06 -37.02
N ASN A 41 -21.07 19.83 -37.56
CA ASN A 41 -22.07 18.81 -37.26
C ASN A 41 -21.77 18.15 -35.91
N VAL A 42 -22.79 18.04 -35.05
CA VAL A 42 -22.67 17.39 -33.74
C VAL A 42 -22.53 15.87 -33.91
N LEU A 43 -21.34 15.36 -33.62
CA LEU A 43 -21.03 13.92 -33.58
C LEU A 43 -21.49 13.27 -32.27
N VAL A 44 -21.31 13.98 -31.15
CA VAL A 44 -21.75 13.57 -29.81
C VAL A 44 -22.33 14.78 -29.09
N LYS A 45 -23.54 14.65 -28.55
CA LYS A 45 -24.18 15.69 -27.73
C LYS A 45 -23.52 15.78 -26.35
N GLU A 46 -23.48 16.98 -25.79
CA GLU A 46 -23.07 17.21 -24.40
C GLU A 46 -23.96 16.45 -23.40
N GLU A 47 -23.38 16.10 -22.26
CA GLU A 47 -23.99 15.43 -21.11
C GLU A 47 -24.71 14.08 -21.39
N VAL A 48 -24.60 13.55 -22.60
CA VAL A 48 -25.15 12.24 -22.96
C VAL A 48 -24.14 11.15 -22.63
N GLN A 49 -24.65 10.03 -22.12
CA GLN A 49 -23.87 8.82 -21.88
C GLN A 49 -23.28 8.28 -23.19
N VAL A 50 -21.96 8.19 -23.25
CA VAL A 50 -21.21 7.75 -24.43
C VAL A 50 -20.99 6.25 -24.35
N LYS A 51 -21.30 5.52 -25.43
CA LYS A 51 -21.02 4.09 -25.55
C LYS A 51 -19.61 3.86 -26.08
N GLU A 52 -18.99 2.73 -25.75
CA GLU A 52 -17.67 2.35 -26.29
C GLU A 52 -17.64 2.29 -27.84
N SER A 53 -18.75 1.90 -28.47
CA SER A 53 -18.88 1.93 -29.93
C SER A 53 -18.80 3.35 -30.50
N THR A 54 -19.27 4.36 -29.76
CA THR A 54 -19.12 5.78 -30.15
C THR A 54 -17.67 6.23 -30.05
N LEU A 55 -16.95 5.83 -28.99
CA LEU A 55 -15.52 6.12 -28.86
C LEU A 55 -14.70 5.47 -29.99
N SER A 56 -15.05 4.23 -30.35
CA SER A 56 -14.44 3.52 -31.49
C SER A 56 -14.69 4.25 -32.81
N ARG A 57 -15.93 4.70 -33.05
CA ARG A 57 -16.26 5.52 -34.23
C ARG A 57 -15.49 6.83 -34.27
N LEU A 58 -15.35 7.53 -33.14
CA LEU A 58 -14.55 8.75 -33.05
C LEU A 58 -13.08 8.46 -33.39
N LYS A 59 -12.53 7.33 -32.93
CA LYS A 59 -11.19 6.89 -33.30
C LYS A 59 -11.03 6.66 -34.81
N ASP A 60 -12.02 6.06 -35.46
CA ASP A 60 -11.99 5.79 -36.91
C ASP A 60 -12.01 7.06 -37.77
N ILE A 61 -12.62 8.14 -37.28
CA ILE A 61 -12.72 9.44 -37.97
C ILE A 61 -11.74 10.50 -37.43
N LYS A 62 -10.65 10.07 -36.78
CA LYS A 62 -9.61 10.95 -36.24
C LYS A 62 -9.13 11.95 -37.31
N GLY A 63 -9.11 13.23 -36.96
CA GLY A 63 -8.77 14.33 -37.87
C GLY A 63 -9.98 15.05 -38.49
N GLN A 64 -11.19 14.50 -38.35
CA GLN A 64 -12.43 15.18 -38.77
C GLN A 64 -13.05 16.06 -37.68
N TYR A 65 -12.47 16.10 -36.49
CA TYR A 65 -12.91 16.89 -35.35
C TYR A 65 -11.70 17.36 -34.53
N THR A 66 -11.89 18.34 -33.65
CA THR A 66 -10.84 18.80 -32.72
C THR A 66 -10.71 17.81 -31.55
N PRO A 67 -9.56 17.17 -31.32
CA PRO A 67 -9.40 16.14 -30.29
C PRO A 67 -9.26 16.76 -28.90
N LYS A 68 -10.37 17.28 -28.37
CA LYS A 68 -10.48 17.78 -27.01
C LYS A 68 -11.72 17.16 -26.37
N PHE A 69 -11.52 16.41 -25.28
CA PHE A 69 -12.57 15.67 -24.61
C PHE A 69 -12.59 16.02 -23.12
N ASP A 70 -13.59 16.79 -22.72
CA ASP A 70 -13.78 17.18 -21.32
C ASP A 70 -14.82 16.25 -20.69
N VAL A 71 -14.37 15.20 -20.00
CA VAL A 71 -15.25 14.19 -19.39
C VAL A 71 -15.78 14.71 -18.05
N LYS A 72 -17.11 14.80 -17.92
CA LYS A 72 -17.82 15.23 -16.70
C LYS A 72 -17.61 14.21 -15.56
N LEU A 73 -17.21 14.71 -14.40
CA LEU A 73 -17.09 13.93 -13.17
C LEU A 73 -18.46 13.70 -12.52
N ASN A 74 -19.15 12.64 -12.94
CA ASN A 74 -20.38 12.19 -12.29
C ASN A 74 -20.09 11.19 -11.14
N LYS A 75 -21.09 10.94 -10.29
CA LYS A 75 -20.96 10.05 -9.13
C LYS A 75 -20.53 8.63 -9.50
N GLU A 76 -21.14 8.04 -10.53
CA GLU A 76 -20.82 6.67 -11.00
C GLU A 76 -19.35 6.56 -11.44
N LEU A 77 -18.87 7.54 -12.22
CA LEU A 77 -17.49 7.62 -12.66
C LEU A 77 -16.53 7.77 -11.48
N LEU A 78 -16.82 8.66 -10.52
CA LEU A 78 -15.98 8.86 -9.34
C LEU A 78 -15.91 7.60 -8.45
N GLU A 79 -17.05 6.94 -8.21
CA GLU A 79 -17.10 5.68 -7.45
C GLU A 79 -16.31 4.56 -8.16
N GLN A 80 -16.37 4.49 -9.49
CA GLN A 80 -15.59 3.51 -10.25
C GLN A 80 -14.09 3.79 -10.18
N ILE A 81 -13.67 5.05 -10.33
CA ILE A 81 -12.27 5.45 -10.16
C ILE A 81 -11.78 5.11 -8.74
N GLN A 82 -12.58 5.45 -7.72
CA GLN A 82 -12.29 5.11 -6.33
C GLN A 82 -12.09 3.60 -6.14
N ASN A 83 -12.98 2.77 -6.68
CA ASN A 83 -12.91 1.31 -6.56
C ASN A 83 -11.63 0.77 -7.19
N ILE A 84 -11.30 1.22 -8.41
CA ILE A 84 -10.10 0.77 -9.13
C ILE A 84 -8.82 1.23 -8.43
N LEU A 85 -8.77 2.48 -7.94
CA LEU A 85 -7.62 2.97 -7.15
C LEU A 85 -7.46 2.16 -5.86
N ALA A 86 -8.53 1.88 -5.13
CA ALA A 86 -8.48 1.04 -3.93
C ALA A 86 -7.95 -0.37 -4.22
N VAL A 87 -8.37 -0.97 -5.35
CA VAL A 87 -7.85 -2.28 -5.80
C VAL A 87 -6.35 -2.18 -6.14
N LYS A 88 -5.92 -1.14 -6.86
CA LYS A 88 -4.50 -0.93 -7.22
C LYS A 88 -3.61 -0.74 -5.98
N ILE A 89 -4.10 -0.02 -4.96
CA ILE A 89 -3.43 0.14 -3.67
C ILE A 89 -3.33 -1.21 -2.97
N VAL A 90 -4.44 -1.94 -2.82
CA VAL A 90 -4.44 -3.26 -2.15
C VAL A 90 -3.52 -4.25 -2.87
N ASN A 91 -3.45 -4.21 -4.20
CA ASN A 91 -2.57 -5.07 -4.97
C ASN A 91 -1.08 -4.76 -4.73
N GLN A 92 -0.70 -3.59 -4.19
CA GLN A 92 0.69 -3.34 -3.79
C GLN A 92 1.19 -4.35 -2.75
N LEU A 93 0.29 -4.93 -1.92
CA LEU A 93 0.67 -6.00 -0.98
C LEU A 93 1.18 -7.27 -1.67
N LYS A 94 0.88 -7.47 -2.96
CA LYS A 94 1.37 -8.60 -3.75
C LYS A 94 2.73 -8.31 -4.40
N ASP A 95 2.95 -7.04 -4.75
CA ASP A 95 4.08 -6.61 -5.57
C ASP A 95 5.19 -5.93 -4.76
N THR A 96 4.96 -5.64 -3.48
CA THR A 96 5.93 -4.98 -2.59
C THR A 96 7.11 -5.88 -2.23
N ASP A 97 8.31 -5.30 -2.24
CA ASP A 97 9.52 -5.93 -1.71
C ASP A 97 9.51 -6.00 -0.17
N MET A 98 8.68 -5.18 0.49
CA MET A 98 8.54 -5.16 1.95
C MET A 98 7.69 -6.35 2.42
N LYS A 99 8.31 -7.53 2.51
CA LYS A 99 7.62 -8.77 2.93
C LYS A 99 6.88 -8.63 4.27
N PHE A 100 7.39 -7.81 5.18
CA PHE A 100 6.72 -7.50 6.44
C PHE A 100 5.39 -6.78 6.27
N LEU A 101 5.30 -5.84 5.31
CA LEU A 101 4.05 -5.14 5.01
C LEU A 101 2.98 -6.16 4.61
N LYS A 102 3.31 -7.11 3.75
CA LYS A 102 2.41 -8.22 3.39
C LYS A 102 2.00 -9.04 4.63
N PHE A 103 2.96 -9.41 5.48
CA PHE A 103 2.72 -10.19 6.70
C PHE A 103 1.74 -9.51 7.69
N MET A 104 1.82 -8.19 7.86
CA MET A 104 0.88 -7.45 8.71
C MET A 104 -0.58 -7.61 8.27
N TYR A 105 -0.82 -7.70 6.95
CA TYR A 105 -2.16 -7.78 6.37
C TYR A 105 -2.69 -9.21 6.25
N GLU A 106 -1.81 -10.21 6.09
CA GLU A 106 -2.21 -11.63 6.08
C GLU A 106 -2.76 -12.08 7.44
N ASN A 107 -2.27 -11.50 8.53
CA ASN A 107 -2.72 -11.78 9.90
C ASN A 107 -3.80 -10.82 10.40
N ALA A 108 -4.27 -9.88 9.56
CA ALA A 108 -5.21 -8.87 9.98
C ALA A 108 -6.63 -9.44 10.22
N VAL A 109 -7.20 -9.12 11.39
CA VAL A 109 -8.59 -9.49 11.73
C VAL A 109 -9.62 -8.58 11.05
N TYR A 110 -9.23 -7.36 10.67
CA TYR A 110 -10.15 -6.36 10.12
C TYR A 110 -10.25 -6.42 8.59
N ASN A 111 -11.43 -6.05 8.06
CA ASN A 111 -11.66 -5.88 6.62
C ASN A 111 -10.93 -4.63 6.09
N TYR A 112 -9.61 -4.72 5.93
CA TYR A 112 -8.76 -3.63 5.48
C TYR A 112 -9.13 -3.14 4.07
N LYS A 113 -9.57 -4.03 3.17
CA LYS A 113 -10.05 -3.64 1.82
C LYS A 113 -11.22 -2.68 1.91
N GLY A 114 -12.17 -2.98 2.81
CA GLY A 114 -13.30 -2.10 3.10
C GLY A 114 -12.87 -0.79 3.75
N ILE A 115 -11.87 -0.79 4.64
CA ILE A 115 -11.34 0.43 5.26
C ILE A 115 -10.71 1.33 4.19
N ILE A 116 -9.81 0.79 3.36
CA ILE A 116 -9.11 1.52 2.29
C ILE A 116 -10.11 2.14 1.32
N ARG A 117 -11.09 1.36 0.81
CA ARG A 117 -12.13 1.89 -0.07
C ARG A 117 -12.86 3.06 0.59
N ASN A 118 -13.29 2.91 1.84
CA ASN A 118 -14.03 3.95 2.57
C ASN A 118 -13.17 5.14 3.03
N SER A 119 -11.84 5.04 2.98
CA SER A 119 -10.93 6.18 3.20
C SER A 119 -10.82 7.11 2.00
N LEU A 120 -11.22 6.64 0.81
CA LEU A 120 -11.14 7.37 -0.45
C LEU A 120 -12.50 7.97 -0.87
N LEU A 121 -13.32 8.43 0.09
CA LEU A 121 -14.67 8.94 -0.21
C LEU A 121 -14.70 10.39 -0.71
N SER A 122 -13.71 11.21 -0.35
CA SER A 122 -13.64 12.60 -0.80
C SER A 122 -13.28 12.64 -2.28
N LYS A 123 -14.08 13.35 -3.09
CA LYS A 123 -13.80 13.62 -4.50
C LYS A 123 -12.40 14.21 -4.67
N LYS A 124 -12.04 15.25 -3.91
CA LYS A 124 -10.67 15.81 -3.90
C LYS A 124 -9.59 14.75 -3.64
N THR A 125 -9.81 13.82 -2.71
CA THR A 125 -8.84 12.74 -2.43
C THR A 125 -8.72 11.77 -3.61
N VAL A 126 -9.84 11.33 -4.19
CA VAL A 126 -9.85 10.43 -5.35
C VAL A 126 -9.14 11.04 -6.55
N LEU A 127 -9.45 12.30 -6.86
CA LEU A 127 -8.83 13.03 -7.97
C LEU A 127 -7.33 13.26 -7.73
N THR A 128 -6.94 13.57 -6.49
CA THR A 128 -5.52 13.70 -6.11
C THR A 128 -4.77 12.41 -6.37
N LEU A 129 -5.28 11.26 -5.92
CA LEU A 129 -4.63 9.97 -6.14
C LEU A 129 -4.64 9.56 -7.61
N LEU A 130 -5.69 9.89 -8.37
CA LEU A 130 -5.72 9.68 -9.81
C LEU A 130 -4.63 10.50 -10.52
N LYS A 131 -4.47 11.78 -10.14
CA LYS A 131 -3.43 12.66 -10.68
C LYS A 131 -2.03 12.10 -10.38
N VAL A 132 -1.79 11.69 -9.14
CA VAL A 132 -0.54 11.04 -8.73
C VAL A 132 -0.28 9.77 -9.56
N TYR A 133 -1.27 8.87 -9.65
CA TYR A 133 -1.18 7.62 -10.41
C TYR A 133 -0.80 7.85 -11.88
N LYS A 134 -1.37 8.87 -12.52
CA LYS A 134 -1.15 9.18 -13.93
C LYS A 134 0.17 9.90 -14.21
N GLN A 135 0.65 10.70 -13.25
CA GLN A 135 1.91 11.44 -13.42
C GLN A 135 3.15 10.63 -13.05
N ASN A 136 3.10 9.87 -11.96
CA ASN A 136 4.25 9.11 -11.49
C ASN A 136 3.82 7.80 -10.80
N LEU A 137 3.82 6.70 -11.56
CA LEU A 137 3.41 5.39 -11.07
C LEU A 137 4.30 4.88 -9.92
N ASN A 138 5.61 5.12 -9.97
CA ASN A 138 6.53 4.67 -8.92
C ASN A 138 6.27 5.42 -7.62
N PHE A 139 6.04 6.73 -7.70
CA PHE A 139 5.64 7.53 -6.56
C PHE A 139 4.27 7.12 -6.01
N PHE A 140 3.30 6.79 -6.89
CA PHE A 140 2.02 6.23 -6.47
C PHE A 140 2.17 4.93 -5.65
N LYS A 141 3.07 4.02 -6.07
CA LYS A 141 3.37 2.81 -5.32
C LYS A 141 3.95 3.14 -3.94
N TYR A 142 4.90 4.06 -3.89
CA TYR A 142 5.51 4.54 -2.64
C TYR A 142 4.49 5.09 -1.64
N VAL A 143 3.65 6.05 -2.07
CA VAL A 143 2.63 6.60 -1.16
C VAL A 143 1.56 5.57 -0.79
N SER A 144 1.26 4.63 -1.68
CA SER A 144 0.38 3.49 -1.35
C SER A 144 0.97 2.63 -0.23
N GLU A 145 2.27 2.34 -0.27
CA GLU A 145 2.96 1.61 0.80
C GLU A 145 2.99 2.40 2.11
N LEU A 146 3.19 3.72 2.07
CA LEU A 146 3.07 4.57 3.24
C LEU A 146 1.67 4.48 3.87
N GLY A 147 0.62 4.62 3.06
CA GLY A 147 -0.77 4.46 3.51
C GLY A 147 -1.04 3.07 4.10
N LEU A 148 -0.51 2.02 3.47
CA LEU A 148 -0.65 0.64 3.96
C LEU A 148 0.15 0.41 5.26
N LEU A 149 1.35 0.95 5.39
CA LEU A 149 2.14 0.87 6.62
C LEU A 149 1.40 1.56 7.77
N THR A 150 0.93 2.79 7.57
CA THR A 150 0.19 3.54 8.60
C THR A 150 -1.08 2.81 9.03
N LEU A 151 -1.86 2.30 8.07
CA LEU A 151 -3.06 1.50 8.37
C LEU A 151 -2.72 0.19 9.10
N GLY A 152 -1.66 -0.51 8.68
CA GLY A 152 -1.20 -1.74 9.33
C GLY A 152 -0.82 -1.51 10.78
N ILE A 153 -0.05 -0.46 11.06
CA ILE A 153 0.39 -0.09 12.42
C ILE A 153 -0.80 0.14 13.35
N VAL A 154 -1.84 0.87 12.92
CA VAL A 154 -3.02 1.14 13.76
C VAL A 154 -4.03 -0.01 13.79
N MET A 155 -3.82 -1.05 12.98
CA MET A 155 -4.61 -2.27 12.97
C MET A 155 -4.05 -3.36 13.88
N ILE A 156 -2.73 -3.37 14.15
CA ILE A 156 -2.08 -4.34 15.04
C ILE A 156 -2.64 -4.24 16.47
N PRO A 157 -2.62 -3.05 17.12
CA PRO A 157 -3.12 -2.96 18.46
C PRO A 157 -4.65 -2.88 18.44
N ASP A 158 -5.32 -3.63 19.32
CA ASP A 158 -6.77 -3.48 19.57
C ASP A 158 -7.08 -2.17 20.33
N THR A 159 -6.14 -1.21 20.28
CA THR A 159 -6.07 -0.06 21.19
C THR A 159 -7.06 1.03 20.88
N MET A 160 -7.89 0.89 19.84
CA MET A 160 -8.89 1.91 19.54
C MET A 160 -10.21 1.26 19.18
N LYS A 161 -11.18 1.36 20.11
CA LYS A 161 -12.63 1.21 19.87
C LYS A 161 -13.17 2.13 18.75
N PHE A 162 -12.30 2.96 18.15
CA PHE A 162 -12.64 4.00 17.20
C PHE A 162 -12.28 3.57 15.78
N ARG A 163 -13.26 2.95 15.11
CA ARG A 163 -13.20 2.50 13.70
C ARG A 163 -12.63 3.56 12.75
N LEU A 164 -12.85 4.83 13.06
CA LEU A 164 -12.51 5.97 12.21
C LEU A 164 -11.03 6.31 12.21
N LEU A 165 -10.29 6.04 13.30
CA LEU A 165 -8.84 6.29 13.31
C LEU A 165 -8.16 5.56 12.16
N ARG A 166 -8.57 4.31 11.87
CA ARG A 166 -8.02 3.51 10.77
C ARG A 166 -8.24 4.16 9.41
N ARG A 167 -9.41 4.79 9.23
CA ARG A 167 -9.71 5.49 7.98
C ARG A 167 -8.80 6.70 7.81
N TYR A 168 -8.70 7.54 8.84
CA TYR A 168 -7.86 8.74 8.83
C TYR A 168 -6.36 8.41 8.79
N ALA A 169 -5.94 7.33 9.44
CA ALA A 169 -4.57 6.80 9.36
C ALA A 169 -4.19 6.43 7.94
N PHE A 170 -5.04 5.68 7.24
CA PHE A 170 -4.80 5.36 5.84
C PHE A 170 -4.77 6.62 4.97
N THR A 171 -5.77 7.51 5.10
CA THR A 171 -5.86 8.75 4.31
C THR A 171 -4.67 9.67 4.54
N ALA A 172 -4.24 9.86 5.79
CA ALA A 172 -3.08 10.67 6.11
C ALA A 172 -1.79 10.04 5.58
N GLY A 173 -1.61 8.72 5.75
CA GLY A 173 -0.41 8.00 5.31
C GLY A 173 -0.22 8.03 3.79
N ILE A 174 -1.30 7.88 3.01
CA ILE A 174 -1.20 7.93 1.53
C ILE A 174 -1.06 9.37 1.00
N LEU A 175 -1.44 10.39 1.77
CA LEU A 175 -1.40 11.78 1.31
C LEU A 175 -0.19 12.56 1.80
N MET A 176 0.43 12.18 2.93
CA MET A 176 1.43 13.01 3.63
C MET A 176 2.62 13.45 2.77
N ASP A 177 2.95 12.69 1.72
CA ASP A 177 4.04 13.00 0.79
C ASP A 177 3.59 13.49 -0.57
N VAL A 178 2.30 13.47 -0.91
CA VAL A 178 1.82 13.81 -2.25
C VAL A 178 2.43 15.10 -2.83
N PRO A 179 2.59 16.20 -2.07
CA PRO A 179 3.25 17.42 -2.56
C PRO A 179 4.74 17.26 -2.97
N ARG A 180 5.40 16.15 -2.58
CA ARG A 180 6.78 15.78 -2.95
C ARG A 180 6.88 14.93 -4.21
N ILE A 181 5.81 14.81 -5.01
CA ILE A 181 5.77 13.96 -6.22
C ILE A 181 6.92 14.25 -7.23
N SER A 182 7.39 15.49 -7.28
CA SER A 182 8.46 15.94 -8.18
C SER A 182 9.87 15.76 -7.60
N VAL A 183 10.02 15.24 -6.38
CA VAL A 183 11.32 15.00 -5.74
C VAL A 183 11.94 13.71 -6.29
N ASP A 184 13.14 13.80 -6.85
CA ASP A 184 13.84 12.66 -7.48
C ASP A 184 14.04 11.46 -6.55
N ARG A 185 14.40 11.72 -5.27
CA ARG A 185 14.65 10.70 -4.25
C ARG A 185 13.59 10.72 -3.15
N PHE A 186 12.31 10.70 -3.53
CA PHE A 186 11.17 10.81 -2.61
C PHE A 186 11.18 9.81 -1.42
N ALA A 187 11.77 8.63 -1.58
CA ALA A 187 11.85 7.60 -0.55
C ALA A 187 12.96 7.83 0.49
N LYS A 188 13.93 8.72 0.20
CA LYS A 188 15.00 9.10 1.13
C LYS A 188 14.58 10.36 1.88
N LEU A 189 14.76 10.36 3.20
CA LEU A 189 14.49 11.55 4.00
C LEU A 189 15.65 12.55 3.94
N PRO A 190 15.38 13.86 4.07
CA PRO A 190 16.41 14.84 4.34
C PRO A 190 17.20 14.48 5.60
N PHE A 191 18.51 14.75 5.63
CA PHE A 191 19.33 14.49 6.81
C PHE A 191 19.13 15.54 7.91
N ASP A 192 18.91 16.80 7.53
CA ASP A 192 18.73 17.92 8.46
C ASP A 192 17.29 17.96 8.99
N ASP A 193 17.13 17.93 10.31
CA ASP A 193 15.83 17.97 10.96
C ASP A 193 15.05 19.26 10.69
N ASN A 194 15.72 20.40 10.47
CA ASN A 194 15.05 21.65 10.10
C ASN A 194 14.41 21.52 8.71
N ILE A 195 15.09 20.86 7.77
CA ILE A 195 14.55 20.59 6.43
C ILE A 195 13.38 19.61 6.54
N LYS A 196 13.49 18.56 7.37
CA LYS A 196 12.37 17.63 7.61
C LYS A 196 11.13 18.39 8.11
N VAL A 197 11.29 19.28 9.10
CA VAL A 197 10.20 20.10 9.65
C VAL A 197 9.61 21.02 8.58
N GLU A 198 10.45 21.73 7.82
CA GLU A 198 10.00 22.61 6.74
C GLU A 198 9.18 21.85 5.68
N VAL A 199 9.65 20.67 5.27
CA VAL A 199 8.97 19.81 4.30
C VAL A 199 7.62 19.34 4.84
N ALA A 200 7.56 18.90 6.10
CA ALA A 200 6.32 18.43 6.73
C ALA A 200 5.27 19.54 6.82
N HIS A 201 5.68 20.75 7.23
CA HIS A 201 4.80 21.92 7.27
C HIS A 201 4.25 22.27 5.89
N LYS A 202 5.14 22.38 4.88
CA LYS A 202 4.73 22.67 3.50
C LYS A 202 3.76 21.62 2.95
N CYS A 203 4.02 20.34 3.20
CA CYS A 203 3.12 19.27 2.78
C CYS A 203 1.75 19.40 3.45
N SER A 204 1.73 19.63 4.77
CA SER A 204 0.50 19.86 5.53
C SER A 204 -0.29 21.05 4.97
N ASP A 205 0.37 22.19 4.72
CA ASP A 205 -0.28 23.42 4.23
C ASP A 205 -0.88 23.23 2.83
N ILE A 206 -0.19 22.54 1.93
CA ILE A 206 -0.74 22.22 0.60
C ILE A 206 -1.95 21.29 0.72
N LEU A 207 -1.87 20.28 1.60
CA LEU A 207 -2.94 19.32 1.80
C LEU A 207 -4.18 19.92 2.48
N GLN A 208 -4.07 21.06 3.17
CA GLN A 208 -5.24 21.77 3.73
C GLN A 208 -6.31 22.06 2.68
N LYS A 209 -5.92 22.21 1.41
CA LYS A 209 -6.83 22.41 0.27
C LYS A 209 -7.79 21.23 0.02
N LEU A 210 -7.53 20.06 0.61
CA LEU A 210 -8.31 18.82 0.46
C LEU A 210 -9.50 18.68 1.42
N ASP A 211 -9.70 19.62 2.36
CA ASP A 211 -10.79 19.61 3.35
C ASP A 211 -10.90 18.31 4.20
N LEU A 212 -9.77 17.70 4.54
CA LEU A 212 -9.66 16.64 5.53
C LEU A 212 -10.04 17.13 6.93
N ILE A 213 -10.28 16.18 7.85
CA ILE A 213 -10.54 16.52 9.25
C ILE A 213 -9.32 17.17 9.91
N GLY A 214 -9.53 18.24 10.68
CA GLY A 214 -8.47 19.15 11.13
C GLY A 214 -7.26 18.49 11.82
N PHE A 215 -7.49 17.50 12.69
CA PHE A 215 -6.39 16.81 13.38
C PHE A 215 -5.45 16.05 12.41
N THR A 216 -5.91 15.73 11.20
CA THR A 216 -5.09 15.07 10.17
C THR A 216 -3.95 15.97 9.72
N TYR A 217 -4.22 17.28 9.55
CA TYR A 217 -3.18 18.25 9.18
C TYR A 217 -2.19 18.43 10.31
N GLY A 218 -2.65 18.53 11.56
CA GLY A 218 -1.76 18.57 12.71
C GLY A 218 -0.81 17.35 12.77
N ALA A 219 -1.32 16.16 12.43
CA ALA A 219 -0.50 14.96 12.38
C ALA A 219 0.50 14.97 11.21
N ILE A 220 0.07 15.35 10.00
CA ILE A 220 0.96 15.48 8.83
C ILE A 220 1.99 16.58 9.04
N SER A 221 1.68 17.65 9.76
CA SER A 221 2.63 18.72 10.05
C SER A 221 3.81 18.25 10.92
N ASN A 222 3.63 17.15 11.66
CA ASN A 222 4.59 16.65 12.67
C ASN A 222 5.07 15.21 12.41
N HIS A 223 4.81 14.67 11.22
CA HIS A 223 5.00 13.24 10.94
C HIS A 223 6.46 12.81 10.62
N MET A 224 7.40 13.75 10.58
CA MET A 224 8.80 13.43 10.28
C MET A 224 9.53 12.91 11.52
N PRO A 225 10.34 11.83 11.42
CA PRO A 225 11.19 11.37 12.51
C PRO A 225 12.37 12.33 12.70
N LEU A 226 12.39 13.03 13.84
CA LEU A 226 13.43 14.00 14.21
C LEU A 226 14.39 13.39 15.22
N GLY A 227 15.68 13.76 15.16
CA GLY A 227 16.71 13.34 16.10
C GLY A 227 17.00 11.83 16.09
N MET A 228 16.48 11.10 15.11
CA MET A 228 16.73 9.68 14.94
C MET A 228 18.01 9.46 14.13
N MET A 229 18.86 8.53 14.58
CA MET A 229 20.00 8.09 13.78
C MET A 229 19.47 7.24 12.62
N ASP A 230 19.54 7.77 11.40
CA ASP A 230 19.08 7.06 10.21
C ASP A 230 20.02 5.90 9.81
N ASP A 231 21.28 5.91 10.28
CA ASP A 231 22.27 4.81 10.19
C ASP A 231 23.60 5.31 10.83
N PRO A 232 24.16 4.67 11.88
CA PRO A 232 25.43 5.12 12.46
C PRO A 232 26.64 4.93 11.51
N GLU A 233 26.57 4.06 10.50
CA GLU A 233 27.70 3.80 9.59
C GLU A 233 27.75 4.77 8.39
N LYS A 234 26.63 5.44 8.05
CA LYS A 234 26.57 6.44 6.96
C LYS A 234 27.04 7.85 7.33
N LEU A 235 27.51 8.06 8.56
CA LEU A 235 28.11 9.34 9.01
C LEU A 235 29.34 9.78 8.17
N ILE A 236 29.87 8.92 7.30
CA ILE A 236 31.11 9.15 6.53
C ILE A 236 30.86 9.41 5.03
N SER A 237 29.65 9.19 4.50
CA SER A 237 29.35 9.56 3.11
C SER A 237 28.96 11.03 3.03
N ILE A 238 29.89 11.88 2.58
CA ILE A 238 29.64 13.26 2.15
C ILE A 238 28.82 13.21 0.84
N ASP A 239 27.58 12.76 0.93
CA ASP A 239 26.58 13.06 -0.10
C ASP A 239 26.32 14.56 0.00
N LYS A 240 26.47 15.25 -1.12
CA LYS A 240 26.48 16.71 -1.22
C LYS A 240 25.38 17.37 -0.38
N VAL A 241 25.84 18.31 0.43
CA VAL A 241 25.12 19.40 1.08
C VAL A 241 23.90 19.86 0.26
N GLY A 242 22.72 19.74 0.85
CA GLY A 242 21.65 20.73 0.74
C GLY A 242 21.09 21.01 -0.66
N GLU A 243 20.60 20.00 -1.37
CA GLU A 243 19.55 20.28 -2.35
C GLU A 243 18.23 20.48 -1.59
N SER A 244 17.75 21.72 -1.55
CA SER A 244 16.41 22.03 -1.04
C SER A 244 15.39 21.18 -1.81
N GLU A 245 14.64 20.33 -1.12
CA GLU A 245 13.55 19.61 -1.77
C GLU A 245 12.57 20.62 -2.37
N SER A 246 12.41 20.61 -3.70
CA SER A 246 11.44 21.45 -4.39
C SER A 246 10.06 20.83 -4.25
N ILE A 247 9.29 21.30 -3.27
CA ILE A 247 7.89 20.92 -3.07
C ILE A 247 7.03 21.68 -4.08
N ASP A 248 6.21 20.95 -4.84
CA ASP A 248 5.29 21.54 -5.80
C ASP A 248 4.04 22.08 -5.10
N GLY A 249 4.08 23.37 -4.73
CA GLY A 249 2.96 24.09 -4.12
C GLY A 249 1.71 24.20 -5.00
N THR A 250 1.86 24.00 -6.31
CA THR A 250 0.80 24.15 -7.32
C THR A 250 0.15 22.83 -7.71
N PHE A 251 0.68 21.70 -7.22
CA PHE A 251 0.24 20.35 -7.61
C PHE A 251 -1.28 20.14 -7.47
N LEU A 252 -1.90 20.73 -6.44
CA LEU A 252 -3.34 20.57 -6.18
C LEU A 252 -4.22 21.66 -6.79
N ASP A 253 -3.66 22.68 -7.44
CA ASP A 253 -4.43 23.86 -7.85
C ASP A 253 -5.54 23.52 -8.85
N ASP A 254 -5.32 22.55 -9.74
CA ASP A 254 -6.36 22.08 -10.68
C ASP A 254 -7.52 21.33 -9.98
N ILE A 255 -7.29 20.75 -8.80
CA ILE A 255 -8.23 19.88 -8.07
C ILE A 255 -9.10 20.69 -7.09
N VAL A 256 -8.64 21.89 -6.75
CA VAL A 256 -9.29 22.78 -5.79
C VAL A 256 -10.15 23.75 -6.57
N SER A 257 -11.47 23.61 -6.47
CA SER A 257 -12.39 24.60 -7.02
C SER A 257 -12.32 25.88 -6.17
N ASN A 258 -12.27 27.04 -6.85
CA ASN A 258 -12.38 28.36 -6.24
C ASN A 258 -13.85 28.72 -5.88
N ASP A 259 -14.79 27.79 -6.08
CA ASP A 259 -16.22 28.09 -6.15
C ASP A 259 -16.93 27.92 -4.78
N GLY A 260 -16.17 27.62 -3.72
CA GLY A 260 -16.71 27.49 -2.36
C GLY A 260 -17.53 26.21 -2.11
N GLU A 261 -17.61 25.30 -3.09
CA GLU A 261 -18.21 23.97 -2.91
C GLU A 261 -17.31 23.12 -2.00
N SER A 262 -17.73 22.98 -0.75
CA SER A 262 -17.14 22.01 0.16
C SER A 262 -17.75 20.64 -0.12
N ASP A 263 -16.91 19.65 -0.47
CA ASP A 263 -17.31 18.23 -0.61
C ASP A 263 -17.80 17.61 0.74
N SER A 264 -17.95 18.41 1.80
CA SER A 264 -18.24 17.96 3.16
C SER A 264 -19.72 17.64 3.44
N GLU A 265 -20.65 17.98 2.54
CA GLU A 265 -22.09 17.83 2.77
C GLU A 265 -22.70 16.47 2.37
N GLU A 266 -22.00 15.61 1.61
CA GLU A 266 -22.56 14.31 1.26
C GLU A 266 -22.39 13.26 2.38
N GLY A 267 -23.39 13.21 3.27
CA GLY A 267 -23.77 11.96 3.96
C GLY A 267 -22.92 11.53 5.16
N ARG A 268 -22.30 12.44 5.92
CA ARG A 268 -21.76 12.08 7.23
C ARG A 268 -22.90 11.77 8.20
N SER A 269 -23.20 10.48 8.41
CA SER A 269 -24.00 10.04 9.55
C SER A 269 -23.34 10.57 10.83
N LYS A 270 -24.02 11.48 11.54
CA LYS A 270 -23.54 12.10 12.81
C LYS A 270 -23.10 11.07 13.87
N GLU A 271 -23.50 9.81 13.73
CA GLU A 271 -23.19 8.70 14.64
C GLU A 271 -21.73 8.23 14.59
N ASP A 272 -20.98 8.55 13.53
CA ASP A 272 -19.58 8.16 13.33
C ASP A 272 -18.65 9.41 13.39
N ALA A 273 -18.88 10.35 14.30
CA ALA A 273 -17.98 11.50 14.51
C ALA A 273 -17.02 11.23 15.68
N ILE A 274 -15.72 11.52 15.50
CA ILE A 274 -14.77 11.51 16.63
C ILE A 274 -15.16 12.68 17.55
N PRO A 275 -15.30 12.47 18.87
CA PRO A 275 -15.57 13.58 19.78
C PRO A 275 -14.43 14.62 19.72
N GLU A 276 -14.77 15.91 19.63
CA GLU A 276 -13.76 16.99 19.58
C GLU A 276 -12.77 16.93 20.76
N LYS A 277 -13.27 16.56 21.95
CA LYS A 277 -12.44 16.38 23.16
C LYS A 277 -11.37 15.29 23.02
N SER A 278 -11.49 14.43 22.01
CA SER A 278 -10.53 13.37 21.73
C SER A 278 -9.55 13.77 20.62
N TYR A 279 -9.70 14.91 19.94
CA TYR A 279 -8.88 15.28 18.79
C TYR A 279 -7.39 15.31 19.10
N ASP A 280 -6.97 15.81 20.26
CA ASP A 280 -5.55 15.83 20.65
C ASP A 280 -4.94 14.43 20.75
N LEU A 281 -5.69 13.49 21.36
CA LEU A 281 -5.26 12.09 21.47
C LEU A 281 -5.17 11.43 20.08
N PHE A 282 -6.17 11.66 19.23
CA PHE A 282 -6.18 11.11 17.88
C PHE A 282 -5.07 11.72 17.02
N GLN A 283 -4.80 13.02 17.17
CA GLN A 283 -3.70 13.69 16.50
C GLN A 283 -2.36 13.08 16.93
N ALA A 284 -2.12 12.91 18.23
CA ALA A 284 -0.88 12.33 18.75
C ALA A 284 -0.64 10.91 18.22
N LEU A 285 -1.66 10.05 18.33
CA LEU A 285 -1.58 8.66 17.84
C LEU A 285 -1.41 8.60 16.32
N LEU A 286 -2.12 9.44 15.57
CA LEU A 286 -1.97 9.53 14.13
C LEU A 286 -0.56 10.01 13.74
N THR A 287 -0.04 11.02 14.43
CA THR A 287 1.31 11.56 14.22
C THR A 287 2.35 10.45 14.35
N ASP A 288 2.28 9.68 15.44
CA ASP A 288 3.26 8.62 15.69
C ASP A 288 3.08 7.42 14.76
N ALA A 289 1.86 7.10 14.33
CA ALA A 289 1.64 6.10 13.29
C ALA A 289 2.27 6.52 11.94
N LEU A 290 2.17 7.81 11.57
CA LEU A 290 2.79 8.33 10.35
C LEU A 290 4.32 8.34 10.46
N LYS A 291 4.88 8.75 11.62
CA LYS A 291 6.32 8.69 11.87
C LYS A 291 6.87 7.26 11.78
N LEU A 292 6.20 6.29 12.41
CA LEU A 292 6.60 4.88 12.35
C LEU A 292 6.54 4.36 10.91
N ALA A 293 5.46 4.64 10.18
CA ALA A 293 5.34 4.23 8.77
C ALA A 293 6.46 4.82 7.91
N ARG A 294 6.73 6.12 8.06
CA ARG A 294 7.82 6.80 7.36
C ARG A 294 9.20 6.25 7.72
N TYR A 295 9.44 5.97 9.00
CA TYR A 295 10.70 5.40 9.47
C TYR A 295 10.94 4.01 8.87
N ILE A 296 9.93 3.13 8.92
CA ILE A 296 9.99 1.80 8.30
C ILE A 296 10.26 1.91 6.81
N ALA A 297 9.54 2.78 6.10
CA ALA A 297 9.73 2.98 4.66
C ALA A 297 11.16 3.49 4.36
N ASN A 298 11.64 4.51 5.06
CA ASN A 298 12.97 5.08 4.84
C ASN A 298 14.07 4.02 5.01
N VAL A 299 14.04 3.25 6.10
CA VAL A 299 15.03 2.18 6.32
C VAL A 299 14.90 1.08 5.26
N SER A 300 13.67 0.62 4.97
CA SER A 300 13.43 -0.48 4.03
C SER A 300 13.86 -0.15 2.59
N TYR A 301 13.67 1.09 2.16
CA TYR A 301 14.06 1.55 0.82
C TYR A 301 15.55 1.81 0.66
N ASN A 302 16.24 2.23 1.74
CA ASN A 302 17.61 2.72 1.68
C ASN A 302 18.67 1.77 2.29
N ALA A 303 18.25 0.60 2.76
CA ALA A 303 19.15 -0.40 3.28
C ALA A 303 19.95 -1.09 2.17
N SER A 304 21.23 -1.33 2.45
CA SER A 304 22.16 -2.04 1.58
C SER A 304 21.87 -3.54 1.55
N ASP A 305 21.49 -4.12 2.68
CA ASP A 305 21.18 -5.54 2.82
C ASP A 305 19.72 -5.77 3.22
N LYS A 306 18.88 -6.08 2.22
CA LYS A 306 17.45 -6.36 2.41
C LYS A 306 17.17 -7.56 3.32
N ASP A 307 18.15 -8.44 3.54
CA ASP A 307 17.97 -9.62 4.40
C ASP A 307 18.07 -9.29 5.90
N TYR A 308 18.70 -8.18 6.27
CA TYR A 308 18.91 -7.77 7.68
C TYR A 308 18.13 -6.52 8.11
N VAL A 309 17.54 -5.77 7.16
CA VAL A 309 16.64 -4.63 7.42
C VAL A 309 15.68 -4.86 8.59
N MET A 310 15.16 -6.07 8.67
CA MET A 310 14.14 -6.45 9.63
C MET A 310 14.68 -6.52 11.06
N GLU A 311 15.88 -7.08 11.25
CA GLU A 311 16.53 -7.15 12.56
C GLU A 311 16.90 -5.74 13.04
N GLU A 312 17.40 -4.90 12.12
CA GLU A 312 17.69 -3.49 12.37
C GLU A 312 16.44 -2.70 12.77
N LEU A 313 15.34 -2.87 12.02
CA LEU A 313 14.06 -2.21 12.33
C LEU A 313 13.55 -2.57 13.73
N VAL A 314 13.60 -3.84 14.13
CA VAL A 314 13.20 -4.26 15.49
C VAL A 314 14.05 -3.55 16.54
N TYR A 315 15.36 -3.58 16.37
CA TYR A 315 16.30 -3.02 17.33
C TYR A 315 16.12 -1.50 17.45
N TYR A 316 16.09 -0.78 16.32
CA TYR A 316 16.01 0.67 16.32
C TYR A 316 14.63 1.18 16.73
N ILE A 317 13.53 0.52 16.35
CA ILE A 317 12.20 0.89 16.85
C ILE A 317 12.18 0.75 18.38
N ALA A 318 12.63 -0.37 18.94
CA ALA A 318 12.67 -0.56 20.39
C ALA A 318 13.56 0.46 21.11
N TYR A 319 14.72 0.79 20.53
CA TYR A 319 15.62 1.83 21.05
C TYR A 319 14.96 3.21 21.03
N ASN A 320 14.37 3.61 19.91
CA ASN A 320 13.73 4.91 19.73
C ASN A 320 12.47 5.06 20.59
N THR A 321 11.71 3.97 20.79
CA THR A 321 10.61 3.93 21.77
C THR A 321 11.11 4.16 23.19
N SER A 322 12.21 3.52 23.59
CA SER A 322 12.82 3.73 24.91
C SER A 322 13.32 5.17 25.11
N LYS A 323 13.74 5.83 24.03
CA LYS A 323 14.09 7.25 23.98
C LYS A 323 12.89 8.20 23.88
N LYS A 324 11.66 7.66 23.91
CA LYS A 324 10.38 8.41 23.84
C LYS A 324 10.14 9.13 22.50
N TYR A 325 10.76 8.66 21.43
CA TYR A 325 10.47 9.17 20.09
C TYR A 325 9.24 8.54 19.43
N PHE A 326 8.82 7.37 19.88
CA PHE A 326 7.60 6.67 19.43
C PHE A 326 6.72 6.31 20.63
N ASP A 327 5.40 6.48 20.48
CA ASP A 327 4.42 6.00 21.45
C ASP A 327 4.48 4.47 21.62
N GLU A 328 4.64 4.05 22.88
CA GLU A 328 4.72 2.64 23.28
C GLU A 328 3.46 1.83 22.92
N LEU A 329 2.29 2.48 22.87
CA LEU A 329 1.00 1.88 22.51
C LEU A 329 1.00 1.34 21.08
N LEU A 330 1.72 2.00 20.18
CA LEU A 330 1.86 1.61 18.77
C LEU A 330 3.13 0.78 18.56
N ALA A 331 4.24 1.20 19.15
CA ALA A 331 5.54 0.60 18.88
C ALA A 331 5.72 -0.80 19.50
N ASN A 332 5.21 -1.06 20.72
CA ASN A 332 5.41 -2.37 21.36
C ASN A 332 4.69 -3.51 20.61
N PRO A 333 3.40 -3.36 20.23
CA PRO A 333 2.71 -4.37 19.42
C PRO A 333 3.36 -4.56 18.04
N LEU A 334 3.85 -3.47 17.45
CA LEU A 334 4.59 -3.51 16.19
C LEU A 334 5.89 -4.32 16.33
N VAL A 335 6.69 -4.08 17.38
CA VAL A 335 7.91 -4.86 17.67
C VAL A 335 7.58 -6.35 17.88
N ALA A 336 6.49 -6.68 18.56
CA ALA A 336 6.04 -8.07 18.71
C ALA A 336 5.72 -8.71 17.34
N THR A 337 5.01 -7.98 16.48
CA THR A 337 4.67 -8.44 15.12
C THR A 337 5.93 -8.66 14.28
N PHE A 338 6.94 -7.79 14.40
CA PHE A 338 8.22 -7.99 13.74
C PHE A 338 8.96 -9.24 14.25
N LYS A 339 8.96 -9.51 15.55
CA LYS A 339 9.56 -10.73 16.11
C LYS A 339 8.86 -11.99 15.60
N GLU A 340 7.52 -11.97 15.50
CA GLU A 340 6.75 -13.07 14.90
C GLU A 340 7.13 -13.29 13.43
N PHE A 341 7.29 -12.20 12.67
CA PHE A 341 7.76 -12.27 11.30
C PHE A 341 9.18 -12.87 11.21
N GLU A 342 10.11 -12.45 12.07
CA GLU A 342 11.49 -12.95 12.13
C GLU A 342 11.53 -14.46 12.43
N VAL A 343 10.71 -14.93 13.38
CA VAL A 343 10.55 -16.36 13.69
C VAL A 343 10.06 -17.12 12.45
N ASN A 344 9.09 -16.57 11.71
CA ASN A 344 8.60 -17.16 10.47
C ASN A 344 9.68 -17.21 9.38
N VAL A 345 10.51 -16.16 9.25
CA VAL A 345 11.64 -16.14 8.30
C VAL A 345 12.69 -17.19 8.66
N LYS A 346 13.09 -17.28 9.93
CA LYS A 346 14.05 -18.29 10.41
C LYS A 346 13.55 -19.70 10.15
N ARG A 347 12.26 -19.94 10.38
CA ARG A 347 11.59 -21.21 10.09
C ARG A 347 11.59 -21.54 8.60
N LEU A 348 11.31 -20.58 7.72
CA LEU A 348 11.38 -20.78 6.26
C LEU A 348 12.80 -21.08 5.78
N ARG A 349 13.82 -20.39 6.32
CA ARG A 349 15.24 -20.70 6.02
C ARG A 349 15.58 -22.12 6.42
N LYS A 350 15.17 -22.56 7.61
CA LYS A 350 15.43 -23.93 8.06
C LYS A 350 14.71 -24.98 7.21
N ILE A 351 13.47 -24.72 6.78
CA ILE A 351 12.77 -25.58 5.81
C ILE A 351 13.60 -25.73 4.53
N ALA A 352 14.09 -24.62 3.98
CA ALA A 352 14.92 -24.64 2.78
C ALA A 352 16.24 -25.42 3.00
N GLU A 353 16.91 -25.26 4.15
CA GLU A 353 18.09 -26.06 4.51
C GLU A 353 17.79 -27.56 4.53
N VAL A 354 16.65 -27.97 5.11
CA VAL A 354 16.23 -29.37 5.16
C VAL A 354 15.92 -29.90 3.75
N GLU A 355 15.20 -29.14 2.93
CA GLU A 355 14.91 -29.53 1.54
C GLU A 355 16.20 -29.67 0.71
N MET A 356 17.20 -28.81 0.94
CA MET A 356 18.51 -28.86 0.27
C MET A 356 19.38 -30.06 0.67
N LYS A 357 19.07 -30.75 1.78
CA LYS A 357 19.71 -32.02 2.16
C LYS A 357 19.17 -33.22 1.38
N CYS A 358 18.19 -33.02 0.50
CA CYS A 358 17.68 -34.08 -0.35
C CYS A 358 18.80 -34.66 -1.22
N VAL A 359 18.95 -35.98 -1.23
CA VAL A 359 19.90 -36.68 -2.13
C VAL A 359 19.48 -36.55 -3.60
N TYR A 360 18.19 -36.28 -3.85
CA TYR A 360 17.62 -36.08 -5.18
C TYR A 360 16.87 -34.73 -5.27
N PRO A 361 17.55 -33.57 -5.22
CA PRO A 361 16.87 -32.28 -5.31
C PRO A 361 16.10 -32.14 -6.64
N PRO A 362 14.92 -31.50 -6.67
CA PRO A 362 14.18 -30.85 -5.58
C PRO A 362 13.06 -31.76 -5.02
N SER A 363 13.36 -33.03 -4.74
CA SER A 363 12.31 -34.02 -4.39
C SER A 363 11.79 -33.88 -2.95
N ALA A 364 12.58 -33.41 -2.00
CA ALA A 364 12.14 -33.21 -0.62
C ALA A 364 11.27 -31.96 -0.50
N TRP A 365 10.07 -32.10 0.07
CA TRP A 365 9.07 -31.05 0.18
C TRP A 365 8.49 -31.01 1.58
N ALA A 366 8.54 -29.86 2.25
CA ALA A 366 7.95 -29.69 3.56
C ALA A 366 6.42 -29.54 3.51
N TYR A 367 5.71 -30.28 4.35
CA TYR A 367 4.25 -30.43 4.34
C TYR A 367 3.67 -30.64 5.75
N PRO A 368 2.40 -30.31 6.04
CA PRO A 368 1.50 -29.45 5.27
C PRO A 368 1.75 -27.97 5.55
N LYS A 369 1.51 -27.09 4.58
CA LYS A 369 1.51 -25.65 4.84
C LYS A 369 0.38 -25.24 5.81
N PRO A 370 0.58 -24.23 6.69
CA PRO A 370 1.82 -23.51 6.97
C PRO A 370 2.68 -24.18 8.06
N LYS A 371 2.31 -25.39 8.53
CA LYS A 371 2.93 -26.08 9.68
C LYS A 371 4.22 -26.83 9.35
N SER A 372 4.37 -27.29 8.11
CA SER A 372 5.60 -27.93 7.62
C SER A 372 6.14 -28.95 8.62
N SER A 373 5.27 -29.78 9.17
CA SER A 373 5.61 -30.70 10.27
C SER A 373 6.17 -32.02 9.78
N GLN A 374 6.21 -32.24 8.46
CA GLN A 374 6.62 -33.46 7.79
C GLN A 374 7.39 -33.09 6.52
N VAL A 375 8.19 -34.03 6.01
CA VAL A 375 8.82 -33.94 4.69
C VAL A 375 8.32 -35.12 3.86
N LEU A 376 7.92 -34.85 2.62
CA LEU A 376 7.55 -35.87 1.64
C LEU A 376 8.47 -35.83 0.42
N CYS A 377 8.46 -36.92 -0.35
CA CYS A 377 9.17 -36.99 -1.63
C CYS A 377 8.21 -36.74 -2.80
N LYS A 378 8.22 -35.52 -3.36
CA LYS A 378 7.34 -35.11 -4.47
C LYS A 378 7.51 -36.00 -5.71
N ASN A 379 8.75 -36.34 -6.06
CA ASN A 379 9.05 -37.09 -7.28
C ASN A 379 8.93 -38.61 -7.09
N LYS A 380 8.51 -39.08 -5.90
CA LYS A 380 8.29 -40.50 -5.59
C LYS A 380 9.50 -41.38 -5.93
N VAL A 381 10.70 -40.93 -5.52
CA VAL A 381 11.96 -41.64 -5.75
C VAL A 381 12.06 -42.80 -4.76
N TRP A 382 11.31 -43.89 -5.00
CA TRP A 382 11.09 -45.01 -4.06
C TRP A 382 12.35 -45.74 -3.61
N ASP A 383 13.43 -45.65 -4.37
CA ASP A 383 14.76 -46.20 -4.09
C ASP A 383 15.61 -45.28 -3.20
N CYS A 384 15.09 -44.11 -2.80
CA CYS A 384 15.81 -43.17 -1.95
C CYS A 384 16.02 -43.73 -0.52
N PRO A 385 17.25 -43.68 0.03
CA PRO A 385 17.55 -44.21 1.37
C PRO A 385 16.83 -43.46 2.51
N ASN A 386 16.37 -42.23 2.23
CA ASN A 386 15.67 -41.39 3.18
C ASN A 386 14.14 -41.58 3.15
N ILE A 387 13.59 -42.51 2.37
CA ILE A 387 12.17 -42.83 2.43
C ILE A 387 11.86 -43.68 3.67
N VAL A 388 10.72 -43.37 4.30
CA VAL A 388 10.13 -44.18 5.37
C VAL A 388 9.19 -45.19 4.73
N MET A 389 9.64 -46.44 4.60
CA MET A 389 8.89 -47.51 3.95
C MET A 389 7.54 -47.76 4.64
N GLY A 390 6.47 -47.89 3.85
CA GLY A 390 5.12 -48.19 4.34
C GLY A 390 4.37 -46.99 4.92
N TRP A 391 4.92 -45.79 4.83
CA TRP A 391 4.30 -44.56 5.31
C TRP A 391 4.19 -43.54 4.17
N ASP A 392 2.97 -43.42 3.64
CA ASP A 392 2.64 -42.41 2.64
C ASP A 392 1.83 -41.27 3.28
N ILE A 393 2.14 -40.05 2.86
CA ILE A 393 1.38 -38.85 3.21
C ILE A 393 0.34 -38.63 2.11
N HIS A 394 -0.92 -38.65 2.49
CA HIS A 394 -2.03 -38.39 1.59
C HIS A 394 -2.31 -36.88 1.51
N VAL A 395 -2.06 -36.30 0.34
CA VAL A 395 -2.32 -34.89 0.06
C VAL A 395 -3.74 -34.77 -0.52
N ILE A 396 -4.66 -34.21 0.26
CA ILE A 396 -6.09 -34.10 -0.08
C ILE A 396 -6.45 -32.84 -0.86
N THR A 397 -5.58 -31.84 -0.86
CA THR A 397 -5.76 -30.58 -1.60
C THR A 397 -4.41 -30.17 -2.15
N ALA A 398 -4.39 -29.67 -3.39
CA ALA A 398 -3.14 -29.20 -3.99
C ALA A 398 -2.55 -28.06 -3.15
N GLN A 399 -1.26 -28.16 -2.81
CA GLN A 399 -0.55 -27.15 -2.02
C GLN A 399 0.65 -26.62 -2.80
N GLU A 400 0.83 -25.31 -2.87
CA GLU A 400 2.03 -24.71 -3.45
C GLU A 400 3.28 -25.06 -2.62
N ALA A 401 4.45 -25.12 -3.24
CA ALA A 401 5.73 -25.29 -2.52
C ALA A 401 6.12 -24.04 -1.72
N PHE A 402 6.90 -24.20 -0.65
CA PHE A 402 7.61 -23.05 -0.07
C PHE A 402 8.67 -22.58 -1.08
N GLY A 403 8.70 -21.28 -1.40
CA GLY A 403 9.72 -20.70 -2.29
C GLY A 403 9.56 -20.95 -3.80
N TRP A 404 8.79 -21.96 -4.24
CA TRP A 404 8.57 -22.23 -5.67
C TRP A 404 7.20 -21.72 -6.14
N VAL A 405 7.19 -20.48 -6.64
CA VAL A 405 5.97 -19.83 -7.16
C VAL A 405 5.40 -20.62 -8.34
N GLY A 406 4.09 -20.87 -8.34
CA GLY A 406 3.40 -21.58 -9.43
C GLY A 406 3.64 -23.09 -9.49
N THR A 407 4.38 -23.67 -8.54
CA THR A 407 4.58 -25.12 -8.44
C THR A 407 3.75 -25.68 -7.30
N SER A 408 2.71 -26.45 -7.63
CA SER A 408 1.89 -27.15 -6.65
C SER A 408 2.22 -28.64 -6.57
N LEU A 409 2.06 -29.18 -5.36
CA LEU A 409 2.02 -30.61 -5.10
C LEU A 409 0.58 -31.08 -5.36
N PRO A 410 0.32 -31.88 -6.41
CA PRO A 410 -1.04 -32.32 -6.72
C PRO A 410 -1.58 -33.29 -5.66
N ILE A 411 -2.90 -33.49 -5.68
CA ILE A 411 -3.59 -34.46 -4.81
C ILE A 411 -3.11 -35.87 -5.17
N ASP A 412 -2.37 -36.50 -4.26
CA ASP A 412 -1.82 -37.85 -4.43
C ASP A 412 -1.27 -38.38 -3.10
N ASN A 413 -0.79 -39.62 -3.12
CA ASN A 413 0.03 -40.22 -2.08
C ASN A 413 1.52 -40.01 -2.40
N TYR A 414 2.26 -39.50 -1.42
CA TYR A 414 3.69 -39.27 -1.52
C TYR A 414 4.42 -39.99 -0.39
N PRO A 415 5.58 -40.62 -0.67
CA PRO A 415 6.35 -41.27 0.36
C PRO A 415 6.83 -40.26 1.40
N LYS A 416 6.70 -40.61 2.68
CA LYS A 416 7.27 -39.85 3.80
C LYS A 416 8.79 -39.92 3.76
N CYS A 417 9.44 -38.81 4.10
CA CYS A 417 10.89 -38.67 4.11
C CYS A 417 11.42 -38.45 5.54
N LYS A 418 12.48 -39.17 5.90
CA LYS A 418 13.17 -39.09 7.21
C LYS A 418 13.75 -37.72 7.52
N LEU A 419 13.94 -36.86 6.51
CA LEU A 419 14.41 -35.49 6.70
C LEU A 419 13.47 -34.65 7.59
N GLU A 420 12.25 -35.11 7.84
CA GLU A 420 11.35 -34.47 8.80
C GLU A 420 11.89 -34.43 10.24
N GLU A 421 12.73 -35.39 10.64
CA GLU A 421 13.34 -35.44 11.98
C GLU A 421 14.18 -34.17 12.26
N GLU A 422 14.65 -33.50 11.20
CA GLU A 422 15.38 -32.25 11.31
C GLU A 422 14.50 -31.00 11.47
N LEU A 423 13.18 -31.13 11.29
CA LEU A 423 12.20 -30.05 11.46
C LEU A 423 11.77 -29.90 12.93
N ASP A 424 11.91 -30.95 13.75
CA ASP A 424 11.47 -30.96 15.16
C ASP A 424 12.24 -29.97 16.05
N VAL A 425 13.43 -29.52 15.63
CA VAL A 425 14.23 -28.49 16.33
C VAL A 425 13.55 -27.11 16.29
N ILE A 426 12.54 -26.91 15.45
CA ILE A 426 11.85 -25.63 15.21
C ILE A 426 10.53 -25.52 16.02
N ILE A 427 9.98 -26.62 16.53
CA ILE A 427 8.65 -26.65 17.16
C ILE A 427 8.76 -26.22 18.64
N THR A 428 9.23 -25.00 18.91
CA THR A 428 8.80 -24.30 20.12
C THR A 428 7.46 -23.65 19.80
N GLU A 429 6.38 -24.26 20.31
CA GLU A 429 5.01 -23.79 20.09
C GLU A 429 4.89 -22.28 20.41
N PRO A 430 4.29 -21.45 19.53
CA PRO A 430 3.79 -20.17 19.97
C PRO A 430 2.73 -20.43 21.04
N GLU A 431 2.93 -19.91 22.26
CA GLU A 431 1.93 -20.00 23.33
C GLU A 431 0.59 -19.53 22.78
N LYS A 432 -0.41 -20.42 22.78
CA LYS A 432 -1.77 -20.03 22.44
C LYS A 432 -2.17 -18.87 23.36
N PRO A 433 -2.72 -17.76 22.83
CA PRO A 433 -3.22 -16.70 23.68
C PRO A 433 -4.28 -17.31 24.60
N LYS A 434 -4.07 -17.18 25.92
CA LYS A 434 -5.08 -17.53 26.91
C LYS A 434 -6.30 -16.66 26.60
N LYS A 435 -7.40 -17.28 26.18
CA LYS A 435 -8.69 -16.60 26.05
C LYS A 435 -8.96 -15.91 27.40
N LYS A 436 -9.01 -14.58 27.39
CA LYS A 436 -9.54 -13.78 28.49
C LYS A 436 -10.98 -13.43 28.19
#